data_AF-A0A7S0AIL5-F1
#
_entry.id   AF-A0A7S0AIL5-F1
#
_cell.length_a   1.000
_cell.length_b   1.000
_cell.length_c   1.000
_cell.angle_alpha   90.00
_cell.angle_beta   90.00
_cell.angle_gamma   90.00
#
_symmetry.space_group_name_H-M   'P 1'
#
loop_
_entity.id
_entity.type
_entity.pdbx_description
1 polymer ?
#
loop_
_entity_poly.entity_id
_entity_poly.type
_entity_poly.pdbx_seq_one_letter_code
_entity_poly.pdbx_strand_id
1 'polypeptide(L)'
;EKTVKEEVPVMETVYPITALETGAVEGELAELLFRQFVVGAFTAQGPNAARYEASKDTFGGIIGLTKEKQDEISGNIGETVYDNYIQNSMSTKGQLDQQDMMFLANIQGKLGLNEEQGEKMLLASQKKVLSQEADSILDTEGAQPELVKTFREKCNSMGMEMEKDVGISKQRLVRMFEMEITPQLNRGEITINNADLLTEVQESLGLTEEEAEKVFENIVDKRAKVYIGQIKGEILRGREDNCADAIKKIVSLAQFVDGELGLEVEEATAYKIFNLYEAVDFSDEEKEDVEANKDLLKVAIGLAAAPVEA
;
A
#
# COMPACT_ATOMS: atom_id res chain seq x y z
N GLU A 1 39.15 -36.05 -11.23
CA GLU A 1 39.00 -36.40 -9.80
C GLU A 1 37.67 -35.88 -9.31
N LYS A 2 36.87 -36.70 -8.62
CA LYS A 2 35.66 -36.25 -7.93
C LYS A 2 36.04 -35.98 -6.48
N THR A 3 36.02 -34.71 -6.08
CA THR A 3 36.17 -34.29 -4.69
C THR A 3 34.95 -34.77 -3.92
N VAL A 4 35.10 -35.87 -3.19
CA VAL A 4 34.14 -36.30 -2.17
C VAL A 4 34.25 -35.29 -1.03
N LYS A 5 33.23 -34.46 -0.84
CA LYS A 5 33.07 -33.69 0.39
C LYS A 5 32.60 -34.70 1.45
N GLU A 6 33.51 -35.16 2.30
CA GLU A 6 33.13 -35.89 3.50
C GLU A 6 32.34 -34.92 4.40
N GLU A 7 31.06 -35.21 4.62
CA GLU A 7 30.26 -34.55 5.65
C GLU A 7 30.82 -34.95 7.01
N VAL A 8 31.50 -34.01 7.67
CA VAL A 8 31.97 -34.19 9.05
C VAL A 8 30.73 -34.29 9.94
N PRO A 9 30.56 -35.39 10.70
CA PRO A 9 29.41 -35.53 11.59
C PRO A 9 29.45 -34.46 12.68
N VAL A 10 28.39 -33.68 12.79
CA VAL A 10 28.19 -32.71 13.88
C VAL A 10 28.03 -33.51 15.17
N MET A 11 29.08 -33.58 15.99
CA MET A 11 28.98 -34.21 17.31
C MET A 11 28.20 -33.28 18.25
N GLU A 12 26.97 -33.65 18.60
CA GLU A 12 26.22 -32.97 19.64
C GLU A 12 26.86 -33.22 21.00
N THR A 13 27.21 -32.14 21.71
CA THR A 13 27.76 -32.25 23.06
C THR A 13 26.62 -32.59 24.02
N VAL A 14 26.56 -33.85 24.46
CA VAL A 14 25.56 -34.33 25.42
C VAL A 14 26.08 -34.07 26.84
N TYR A 15 25.32 -33.31 27.62
CA TYR A 15 25.63 -33.04 29.02
C TYR A 15 25.09 -34.18 29.90
N PRO A 16 25.93 -34.87 30.69
CA PRO A 16 25.50 -36.05 31.45
C PRO A 16 24.62 -35.73 32.66
N ILE A 17 24.57 -34.46 33.08
CA ILE A 17 23.73 -33.96 34.17
C ILE A 17 23.24 -32.57 33.76
N THR A 18 21.92 -32.39 33.70
CA THR A 18 21.30 -31.10 33.35
C THR A 18 20.50 -30.51 34.52
N ALA A 19 20.25 -29.20 34.48
CA ALA A 19 19.45 -28.52 35.49
C ALA A 19 17.99 -29.03 35.54
N LEU A 20 17.44 -29.39 34.37
CA LEU A 20 16.11 -30.00 34.25
C LEU A 20 16.06 -31.42 34.82
N GLU A 21 17.02 -32.28 34.48
CA GLU A 21 17.05 -33.67 34.97
C GLU A 21 17.24 -33.77 36.48
N THR A 22 17.96 -32.81 37.07
CA THR A 22 18.19 -32.76 38.52
C THR A 22 17.03 -32.13 39.29
N GLY A 23 16.02 -31.58 38.60
CA GLY A 23 14.92 -30.84 39.21
C GLY A 23 15.35 -29.53 39.86
N ALA A 24 16.54 -29.02 39.53
CA ALA A 24 17.06 -27.75 40.05
C ALA A 24 16.31 -26.54 39.47
N VAL A 25 15.71 -26.72 38.28
CA VAL A 25 14.96 -25.70 37.53
C VAL A 25 13.75 -26.36 36.87
N GLU A 26 12.60 -25.70 36.91
CA GLU A 26 11.38 -26.13 36.20
C GLU A 26 11.41 -25.74 34.72
N GLY A 27 10.63 -26.43 33.87
CA GLY A 27 10.61 -26.23 32.41
C GLY A 27 10.45 -24.77 31.96
N GLU A 28 9.44 -24.07 32.50
CA GLU A 28 9.19 -22.66 32.16
C GLU A 28 10.34 -21.75 32.59
N LEU A 29 10.94 -22.00 33.76
CA LEU A 29 12.06 -21.22 34.27
C LEU A 29 13.33 -21.47 33.45
N ALA A 30 13.55 -22.70 32.97
CA ALA A 30 14.64 -23.06 32.07
C ALA A 30 14.58 -22.30 30.75
N GLU A 31 13.39 -22.22 30.14
CA GLU A 31 13.17 -21.43 28.91
C GLU A 31 13.42 -19.94 29.15
N LEU A 32 12.94 -19.41 30.28
CA LEU A 32 13.08 -17.99 30.62
C LEU A 32 14.55 -17.61 30.89
N LEU A 33 15.31 -18.49 31.56
CA LEU A 33 16.75 -18.33 31.77
C LEU A 33 17.51 -18.34 30.44
N PHE A 34 17.17 -19.25 29.53
CA PHE A 34 17.77 -19.30 28.20
C PHE A 34 17.44 -18.05 27.38
N ARG A 35 16.17 -17.61 27.37
CA ARG A 35 15.75 -16.37 26.73
C ARG A 35 16.52 -15.16 27.28
N GLN A 36 16.63 -15.03 28.60
CA GLN A 36 17.37 -13.94 29.22
C GLN A 36 18.87 -13.98 28.88
N PHE A 37 19.45 -15.18 28.79
CA PHE A 37 20.82 -15.36 28.35
C PHE A 37 21.02 -14.90 26.90
N VAL A 38 20.14 -15.28 25.97
CA VAL A 38 20.21 -14.87 24.57
C VAL A 38 20.05 -13.35 24.43
N VAL A 39 19.12 -12.73 25.16
CA VAL A 39 18.98 -11.26 25.20
C VAL A 39 20.21 -10.57 25.81
N GLY A 40 20.78 -11.15 26.87
CA GLY A 40 22.02 -10.69 27.49
C GLY A 40 23.21 -10.76 26.52
N ALA A 41 23.31 -11.85 25.76
CA ALA A 41 24.30 -12.01 24.70
C ALA A 41 24.17 -10.93 23.61
N PHE A 42 22.92 -10.57 23.28
CA PHE A 42 22.63 -9.57 22.26
C PHE A 42 23.03 -8.15 22.68
N THR A 43 22.77 -7.80 23.95
CA THR A 43 22.98 -6.46 24.52
C THR A 43 24.37 -6.22 25.08
N ALA A 44 25.15 -7.27 25.35
CA ALA A 44 26.50 -7.15 25.88
C ALA A 44 27.46 -6.50 24.87
N GLN A 45 28.31 -5.59 25.39
CA GLN A 45 29.41 -4.98 24.64
C GLN A 45 30.76 -5.33 25.27
N GLY A 46 31.82 -5.30 24.47
CA GLY A 46 33.20 -5.54 24.95
C GLY A 46 33.46 -6.99 25.38
N PRO A 47 34.29 -7.23 26.42
CA PRO A 47 34.71 -8.58 26.81
C PRO A 47 33.57 -9.54 27.17
N ASN A 48 32.44 -9.00 27.62
CA ASN A 48 31.27 -9.80 27.96
C ASN A 48 30.58 -10.39 26.73
N ALA A 49 30.61 -9.71 25.58
CA ALA A 49 30.01 -10.20 24.34
C ALA A 49 30.65 -11.51 23.89
N ALA A 50 31.99 -11.54 23.83
CA ALA A 50 32.75 -12.75 23.48
C ALA A 50 32.49 -13.92 24.46
N ARG A 51 32.27 -13.61 25.75
CA ARG A 51 31.95 -14.63 26.75
C ARG A 51 30.56 -15.23 26.52
N TYR A 52 29.57 -14.40 26.20
CA TYR A 52 28.22 -14.85 25.88
C TYR A 52 28.20 -15.69 24.61
N GLU A 53 28.90 -15.24 23.56
CA GLU A 53 28.97 -15.94 22.28
C GLU A 53 29.62 -17.32 22.41
N ALA A 54 30.73 -17.42 23.14
CA ALA A 54 31.39 -18.71 23.42
C ALA A 54 30.57 -19.66 24.31
N SER A 55 29.60 -19.13 25.08
CA SER A 55 28.83 -19.92 26.05
C SER A 55 27.42 -20.25 25.56
N LYS A 56 27.02 -19.82 24.37
CA LYS A 56 25.65 -19.95 23.88
C LYS A 56 25.25 -21.42 23.69
N ASP A 57 26.07 -22.17 22.98
CA ASP A 57 25.83 -23.60 22.71
C ASP A 57 25.92 -24.45 23.98
N THR A 58 26.71 -24.01 24.95
CA THR A 58 26.90 -24.74 26.21
C THR A 58 25.81 -24.45 27.23
N PHE A 59 25.33 -23.21 27.33
CA PHE A 59 24.33 -22.81 28.33
C PHE A 59 23.00 -23.54 28.15
N GLY A 60 22.49 -23.63 26.91
CA GLY A 60 21.25 -24.35 26.62
C GLY A 60 21.34 -25.84 26.96
N GLY A 61 22.48 -26.47 26.64
CA GLY A 61 22.75 -27.87 26.99
C GLY A 61 22.91 -28.11 28.49
N ILE A 62 23.52 -27.19 29.24
CA ILE A 62 23.65 -27.27 30.71
C ILE A 62 22.28 -27.15 31.40
N ILE A 63 21.41 -26.26 30.90
CA ILE A 63 20.03 -26.15 31.39
C ILE A 63 19.25 -27.43 31.10
N GLY A 64 19.53 -28.09 29.98
CA GLY A 64 18.86 -29.31 29.52
C GLY A 64 17.80 -29.05 28.45
N LEU A 65 17.86 -27.91 27.76
CA LEU A 65 16.98 -27.63 26.62
C LEU A 65 17.48 -28.37 25.39
N THR A 66 16.55 -28.98 24.64
CA THR A 66 16.87 -29.59 23.35
C THR A 66 17.28 -28.52 22.34
N LYS A 67 18.07 -28.89 21.34
CA LYS A 67 18.49 -27.97 20.27
C LYS A 67 17.29 -27.35 19.55
N GLU A 68 16.27 -28.16 19.28
CA GLU A 68 14.99 -27.70 18.72
C GLU A 68 14.36 -26.59 19.56
N LYS A 69 14.36 -26.72 20.89
CA LYS A 69 13.77 -25.72 21.78
C LYS A 69 14.63 -24.46 21.88
N GLN A 70 15.96 -24.59 21.81
CA GLN A 70 16.88 -23.46 21.76
C GLN A 70 16.71 -22.66 20.47
N ASP A 71 16.54 -23.34 19.34
CA ASP A 71 16.30 -22.74 18.03
C ASP A 71 14.93 -22.04 18.01
N GLU A 72 13.89 -22.66 18.58
CA GLU A 72 12.56 -22.04 18.74
C GLU A 72 12.62 -20.74 19.57
N ILE A 73 13.28 -20.76 20.73
CA ILE A 73 13.42 -19.57 21.58
C ILE A 73 14.22 -18.48 20.85
N SER A 74 15.31 -18.84 20.19
CA SER A 74 16.14 -17.89 19.41
C SER A 74 15.35 -17.30 18.24
N GLY A 75 14.54 -18.11 17.56
CA GLY A 75 13.61 -17.69 16.51
C GLY A 75 12.57 -16.68 17.00
N ASN A 76 11.90 -16.98 18.11
CA ASN A 76 10.90 -16.07 18.71
C ASN A 76 11.50 -14.72 19.15
N ILE A 77 12.72 -14.74 19.68
CA ILE A 77 13.46 -13.50 19.99
C ILE A 77 13.79 -12.75 18.70
N GLY A 78 14.26 -13.47 17.68
CA GLY A 78 14.55 -12.94 16.35
C GLY A 78 13.35 -12.21 15.75
N GLU A 79 12.20 -12.86 15.69
CA GLU A 79 10.93 -12.26 15.21
C GLU A 79 10.61 -10.97 15.94
N THR A 80 10.69 -10.97 17.27
CA THR A 80 10.39 -9.78 18.09
C THR A 80 11.38 -8.64 17.80
N VAL A 81 12.67 -8.94 17.64
CA VAL A 81 13.70 -7.93 17.36
C VAL A 81 13.56 -7.39 15.94
N TYR A 82 13.31 -8.26 14.96
CA TYR A 82 13.03 -7.91 13.57
C TYR A 82 11.81 -6.99 13.48
N ASP A 83 10.69 -7.40 14.05
CA ASP A 83 9.44 -6.64 14.07
C ASP A 83 9.67 -5.22 14.61
N ASN A 84 10.26 -5.12 15.81
CA ASN A 84 10.49 -3.82 16.43
C ASN A 84 11.46 -2.94 15.64
N TYR A 85 12.52 -3.53 15.08
CA TYR A 85 13.50 -2.78 14.31
C TYR A 85 12.92 -2.29 12.99
N ILE A 86 12.29 -3.18 12.22
CA ILE A 86 11.69 -2.87 10.93
C ILE A 86 10.55 -1.88 11.12
N GLN A 87 9.69 -2.05 12.13
CA GLN A 87 8.66 -1.08 12.46
C GLN A 87 9.26 0.31 12.72
N ASN A 88 10.29 0.41 13.56
CA ASN A 88 10.93 1.70 13.85
C ASN A 88 11.59 2.32 12.61
N SER A 89 12.36 1.55 11.84
CA SER A 89 13.02 2.05 10.64
C SER A 89 12.01 2.47 9.57
N MET A 90 10.94 1.70 9.38
CA MET A 90 9.89 2.00 8.42
C MET A 90 9.04 3.21 8.83
N SER A 91 8.76 3.39 10.12
CA SER A 91 8.02 4.57 10.62
C SER A 91 8.86 5.85 10.60
N THR A 92 10.19 5.76 10.70
CA THR A 92 11.08 6.94 10.78
C THR A 92 11.72 7.32 9.45
N LYS A 93 12.18 6.34 8.67
CA LYS A 93 12.87 6.55 7.38
C LYS A 93 11.98 6.25 6.18
N GLY A 94 10.92 5.46 6.35
CA GLY A 94 10.05 4.99 5.25
C GLY A 94 10.60 3.80 4.46
N GLN A 95 11.88 3.44 4.62
CA GLN A 95 12.54 2.35 3.90
C GLN A 95 13.68 1.75 4.72
N LEU A 96 14.16 0.56 4.31
CA LEU A 96 15.34 -0.09 4.87
C LEU A 96 16.57 0.23 4.00
N ASP A 97 17.60 0.80 4.61
CA ASP A 97 18.86 1.10 3.93
C ASP A 97 19.91 -0.03 4.11
N GLN A 98 21.10 0.16 3.54
CA GLN A 98 22.18 -0.83 3.65
C GLN A 98 22.64 -1.05 5.10
N GLN A 99 22.60 -0.03 5.96
CA GLN A 99 22.97 -0.16 7.37
C GLN A 99 21.92 -0.98 8.13
N ASP A 100 20.64 -0.75 7.82
CA ASP A 100 19.53 -1.55 8.34
C ASP A 100 19.69 -3.03 7.97
N MET A 101 20.01 -3.32 6.71
CA MET A 101 20.25 -4.70 6.26
C MET A 101 21.49 -5.35 6.91
N MET A 102 22.57 -4.60 7.10
CA MET A 102 23.74 -5.08 7.85
C MET A 102 23.39 -5.35 9.32
N PHE A 103 22.55 -4.53 9.94
CA PHE A 103 22.10 -4.75 11.31
C PHE A 103 21.25 -6.03 11.43
N LEU A 104 20.32 -6.26 10.50
CA LEU A 104 19.53 -7.49 10.45
C LEU A 104 20.41 -8.73 10.21
N ALA A 105 21.40 -8.65 9.32
CA ALA A 105 22.36 -9.75 9.12
C ALA A 105 23.19 -10.05 10.39
N ASN A 106 23.58 -9.02 11.14
CA ASN A 106 24.24 -9.20 12.44
C ASN A 106 23.31 -9.86 13.46
N ILE A 107 22.01 -9.58 13.44
CA ILE A 107 21.02 -10.27 14.27
C ILE A 107 20.96 -11.76 13.92
N GLN A 108 20.90 -12.10 12.63
CA GLN A 108 20.90 -13.49 12.17
C GLN A 108 22.10 -14.25 12.72
N GLY A 109 23.30 -13.69 12.54
CA GLY A 109 24.54 -14.27 13.05
C GLY A 109 24.52 -14.50 14.56
N LYS A 110 24.10 -13.49 15.34
CA LYS A 110 24.03 -13.60 16.80
C LYS A 110 22.99 -14.61 17.28
N LEU A 111 21.86 -14.70 16.60
CA LEU A 111 20.78 -15.63 16.96
C LEU A 111 21.00 -17.03 16.41
N GLY A 112 21.99 -17.23 15.52
CA GLY A 112 22.24 -18.52 14.88
C GLY A 112 21.14 -18.89 13.88
N LEU A 113 20.45 -17.88 13.35
CA LEU A 113 19.42 -18.07 12.34
C LEU A 113 20.08 -18.31 10.99
N ASN A 114 19.52 -19.23 10.22
CA ASN A 114 19.94 -19.40 8.84
C ASN A 114 19.37 -18.26 7.94
N GLU A 115 19.88 -18.17 6.72
CA GLU A 115 19.50 -17.13 5.76
C GLU A 115 17.99 -17.15 5.46
N GLU A 116 17.42 -18.34 5.26
CA GLU A 116 15.99 -18.54 4.97
C GLU A 116 15.09 -18.06 6.12
N GLN A 117 15.43 -18.37 7.37
CA GLN A 117 14.73 -17.91 8.56
C GLN A 117 14.77 -16.38 8.66
N GLY A 118 15.94 -15.80 8.41
CA GLY A 118 16.11 -14.36 8.45
C GLY A 118 15.34 -13.62 7.36
N GLU A 119 15.31 -14.16 6.13
CA GLU A 119 14.50 -13.63 5.03
C GLU A 119 12.99 -13.73 5.34
N LYS A 120 12.55 -14.88 5.87
CA LYS A 120 11.15 -15.07 6.28
C LYS A 120 10.73 -14.06 7.35
N MET A 121 11.58 -13.80 8.35
CA MET A 121 11.31 -12.81 9.40
C MET A 121 11.27 -11.38 8.85
N LEU A 122 12.19 -11.03 7.93
CA LEU A 122 12.19 -9.74 7.25
C LEU A 122 10.87 -9.50 6.50
N LEU A 123 10.49 -10.44 5.65
CA LEU A 123 9.26 -10.36 4.86
C LEU A 123 8.02 -10.29 5.76
N ALA A 124 7.93 -11.16 6.78
CA ALA A 124 6.81 -11.15 7.73
C ALA A 124 6.66 -9.80 8.44
N SER A 125 7.78 -9.22 8.89
CA SER A 125 7.79 -7.92 9.57
C SER A 125 7.38 -6.79 8.62
N GLN A 126 7.90 -6.77 7.39
CA GLN A 126 7.52 -5.79 6.37
C GLN A 126 6.03 -5.87 6.03
N LYS A 127 5.49 -7.07 5.81
CA LYS A 127 4.06 -7.31 5.57
C LYS A 127 3.21 -6.74 6.71
N LYS A 128 3.60 -7.04 7.96
CA LYS A 128 2.92 -6.56 9.16
C LYS A 128 2.89 -5.03 9.25
N VAL A 129 4.02 -4.38 9.01
CA VAL A 129 4.10 -2.90 9.02
C VAL A 129 3.25 -2.29 7.91
N LEU A 130 3.34 -2.80 6.69
CA LEU A 130 2.54 -2.31 5.55
C LEU A 130 1.04 -2.53 5.78
N SER A 131 0.65 -3.64 6.42
CA SER A 131 -0.75 -3.91 6.76
C SER A 131 -1.30 -2.86 7.73
N GLN A 132 -0.54 -2.56 8.79
CA GLN A 132 -0.91 -1.54 9.77
C GLN A 132 -0.99 -0.14 9.16
N GLU A 133 -0.07 0.17 8.25
CA GLU A 133 -0.07 1.43 7.51
C GLU A 133 -1.30 1.54 6.59
N ALA A 134 -1.63 0.47 5.86
CA ALA A 134 -2.84 0.41 5.03
C ALA A 134 -4.13 0.62 5.85
N ASP A 135 -4.21 0.04 7.05
CA ASP A 135 -5.31 0.26 7.99
C ASP A 135 -5.40 1.72 8.40
N SER A 136 -4.27 2.33 8.79
CA SER A 136 -4.23 3.75 9.17
C SER A 136 -4.67 4.69 8.04
N ILE A 137 -4.28 4.39 6.79
CA ILE A 137 -4.64 5.20 5.62
C ILE A 137 -6.13 5.05 5.32
N LEU A 138 -6.69 3.84 5.38
CA LEU A 138 -8.05 3.58 4.90
C LEU A 138 -9.15 3.81 5.95
N ASP A 139 -8.79 3.75 7.23
CA ASP A 139 -9.72 3.99 8.35
C ASP A 139 -9.79 5.47 8.75
N THR A 140 -8.90 6.31 8.24
CA THR A 140 -8.95 7.76 8.48
C THR A 140 -10.03 8.41 7.61
N GLU A 141 -11.02 9.07 8.23
CA GLU A 141 -11.97 9.93 7.50
C GLU A 141 -11.21 11.05 6.78
N GLY A 142 -11.35 11.15 5.46
CA GLY A 142 -10.64 12.16 4.67
C GLY A 142 -9.16 11.83 4.38
N ALA A 143 -8.84 10.54 4.34
CA ALA A 143 -7.53 10.06 3.93
C ALA A 143 -7.03 10.74 2.65
N GLN A 144 -5.80 11.24 2.72
CA GLN A 144 -5.22 12.10 1.70
C GLN A 144 -4.75 11.27 0.50
N PRO A 145 -5.06 11.67 -0.74
CA PRO A 145 -4.63 10.98 -1.96
C PRO A 145 -3.13 10.71 -2.02
N GLU A 146 -2.34 11.65 -1.51
CA GLU A 146 -0.89 11.65 -1.47
C GLU A 146 -0.34 10.56 -0.54
N LEU A 147 -1.08 10.18 0.50
CA LEU A 147 -0.73 9.06 1.37
C LEU A 147 -0.94 7.72 0.66
N VAL A 148 -2.00 7.59 -0.13
CA VAL A 148 -2.26 6.39 -0.95
C VAL A 148 -1.14 6.21 -1.98
N LYS A 149 -0.78 7.29 -2.67
CA LYS A 149 0.32 7.28 -3.65
C LYS A 149 1.66 6.91 -2.99
N THR A 150 2.00 7.55 -1.87
CA THR A 150 3.24 7.27 -1.13
C THR A 150 3.30 5.80 -0.68
N PHE A 151 2.19 5.28 -0.17
CA PHE A 151 2.08 3.89 0.24
C PHE A 151 2.24 2.93 -0.96
N ARG A 152 1.62 3.25 -2.10
CA ARG A 152 1.72 2.49 -3.36
C ARG A 152 3.16 2.42 -3.86
N GLU A 153 3.83 3.56 -3.94
CA GLU A 153 5.24 3.64 -4.33
C GLU A 153 6.14 2.84 -3.36
N LYS A 154 5.83 2.88 -2.06
CA LYS A 154 6.56 2.12 -1.03
C LYS A 154 6.41 0.62 -1.23
N CYS A 155 5.19 0.09 -1.44
CA CYS A 155 4.96 -1.32 -1.76
C CYS A 155 5.72 -1.75 -3.02
N ASN A 156 5.66 -0.94 -4.09
CA ASN A 156 6.37 -1.21 -5.35
C ASN A 156 7.89 -1.25 -5.15
N SER A 157 8.45 -0.31 -4.38
CA SER A 157 9.89 -0.26 -4.09
C SER A 157 10.40 -1.49 -3.35
N MET A 158 9.51 -2.14 -2.57
CA MET A 158 9.80 -3.35 -1.81
C MET A 158 9.45 -4.63 -2.58
N GLY A 159 8.92 -4.51 -3.81
CA GLY A 159 8.47 -5.66 -4.61
C GLY A 159 7.30 -6.41 -3.97
N MET A 160 6.46 -5.73 -3.18
CA MET A 160 5.36 -6.33 -2.44
C MET A 160 4.03 -6.14 -3.17
N GLU A 161 3.29 -7.23 -3.38
CA GLU A 161 1.95 -7.19 -3.95
C GLU A 161 0.91 -6.84 -2.86
N MET A 162 0.14 -5.77 -3.05
CA MET A 162 -0.77 -5.27 -2.01
C MET A 162 -1.87 -6.28 -1.61
N GLU A 163 -2.40 -7.04 -2.56
CA GLU A 163 -3.41 -8.06 -2.27
C GLU A 163 -2.80 -9.28 -1.57
N LYS A 164 -1.76 -9.88 -2.16
CA LYS A 164 -1.21 -11.16 -1.70
C LYS A 164 -0.24 -11.03 -0.53
N ASP A 165 0.61 -10.00 -0.53
CA ASP A 165 1.65 -9.82 0.47
C ASP A 165 1.18 -8.99 1.65
N VAL A 166 0.53 -7.85 1.36
CA VAL A 166 0.05 -6.94 2.41
C VAL A 166 -1.33 -7.35 2.93
N GLY A 167 -2.08 -8.19 2.19
CA GLY A 167 -3.38 -8.67 2.64
C GLY A 167 -4.50 -7.63 2.50
N ILE A 168 -4.34 -6.64 1.62
CA ILE A 168 -5.36 -5.63 1.36
C ILE A 168 -6.44 -6.25 0.46
N SER A 169 -7.67 -6.31 0.95
CA SER A 169 -8.80 -6.83 0.15
C SER A 169 -9.02 -6.00 -1.12
N LYS A 170 -9.48 -6.63 -2.20
CA LYS A 170 -9.87 -5.95 -3.46
C LYS A 170 -10.76 -4.72 -3.27
N GLN A 171 -11.75 -4.79 -2.38
CA GLN A 171 -12.63 -3.65 -2.10
C GLN A 171 -11.88 -2.43 -1.58
N ARG A 172 -10.84 -2.65 -0.77
CA ARG A 172 -9.98 -1.60 -0.24
C ARG A 172 -9.03 -1.06 -1.33
N LEU A 173 -8.52 -1.91 -2.22
CA LEU A 173 -7.73 -1.49 -3.39
C LEU A 173 -8.54 -0.61 -4.34
N VAL A 174 -9.79 -1.01 -4.63
CA VAL A 174 -10.74 -0.17 -5.39
C VAL A 174 -10.96 1.19 -4.71
N ARG A 175 -11.11 1.22 -3.39
CA ARG A 175 -11.24 2.48 -2.65
C ARG A 175 -9.97 3.33 -2.74
N MET A 176 -8.78 2.73 -2.71
CA MET A 176 -7.51 3.43 -2.93
C MET A 176 -7.43 4.02 -4.33
N PHE A 177 -7.85 3.27 -5.35
CA PHE A 177 -7.97 3.78 -6.73
C PHE A 177 -8.91 4.99 -6.80
N GLU A 178 -10.12 4.88 -6.23
CA GLU A 178 -11.07 6.00 -6.19
C GLU A 178 -10.47 7.24 -5.49
N MET A 179 -9.74 7.04 -4.39
CA MET A 179 -9.14 8.12 -3.61
C MET A 179 -8.00 8.83 -4.35
N GLU A 180 -7.18 8.11 -5.11
CA GLU A 180 -6.06 8.69 -5.87
C GLU A 180 -6.56 9.39 -7.15
N ILE A 181 -7.52 8.79 -7.86
CA ILE A 181 -8.00 9.28 -9.17
C ILE A 181 -8.97 10.46 -9.03
N THR A 182 -9.91 10.39 -8.09
CA THR A 182 -10.99 11.39 -7.99
C THR A 182 -10.51 12.84 -7.83
N PRO A 183 -9.53 13.16 -6.96
CA PRO A 183 -8.99 14.52 -6.83
C PRO A 183 -8.26 14.98 -8.09
N GLN A 184 -7.48 14.10 -8.72
CA GLN A 184 -6.75 14.42 -9.95
C GLN A 184 -7.72 14.74 -11.09
N LEU A 185 -8.81 13.98 -11.21
CA LEU A 185 -9.91 14.26 -12.14
C LEU A 185 -10.56 15.62 -11.85
N ASN A 186 -10.83 15.94 -10.57
CA ASN A 186 -11.41 17.23 -10.20
C ASN A 186 -10.46 18.42 -10.49
N ARG A 187 -9.15 18.24 -10.30
CA ARG A 187 -8.14 19.27 -10.63
C ARG A 187 -7.95 19.42 -12.15
N GLY A 188 -8.39 18.44 -12.95
CA GLY A 188 -8.14 18.40 -14.40
C GLY A 188 -6.74 17.91 -14.74
N GLU A 189 -6.10 17.21 -13.81
CA GLU A 189 -4.79 16.57 -14.01
C GLU A 189 -4.95 15.28 -14.83
N ILE A 190 -6.12 14.64 -14.78
CA ILE A 190 -6.49 13.50 -15.64
C ILE A 190 -7.46 13.99 -16.71
N THR A 191 -7.11 13.72 -17.96
CA THR A 191 -7.79 14.08 -19.20
C THR A 191 -7.65 12.91 -20.18
N ILE A 192 -8.42 12.91 -21.27
CA ILE A 192 -8.29 11.87 -22.31
C ILE A 192 -6.88 11.79 -22.92
N ASN A 193 -6.13 12.89 -22.89
CA ASN A 193 -4.79 13.00 -23.46
C ASN A 193 -3.67 12.50 -22.54
N ASN A 194 -3.97 12.20 -21.28
CA ASN A 194 -2.99 11.71 -20.30
C ASN A 194 -3.56 10.61 -19.39
N ALA A 195 -4.39 9.74 -19.99
CA ALA A 195 -4.98 8.58 -19.35
C ALA A 195 -3.93 7.55 -18.86
N ASP A 196 -2.66 7.66 -19.27
CA ASP A 196 -1.56 6.80 -18.78
C ASP A 196 -1.46 6.76 -17.25
N LEU A 197 -1.82 7.86 -16.57
CA LEU A 197 -1.88 7.91 -15.10
C LEU A 197 -2.89 6.93 -14.51
N LEU A 198 -4.01 6.68 -15.20
CA LEU A 198 -5.00 5.69 -14.77
C LEU A 198 -4.43 4.28 -14.84
N THR A 199 -3.75 3.96 -15.93
CA THR A 199 -3.09 2.66 -16.15
C THR A 199 -2.00 2.43 -15.10
N GLU A 200 -1.16 3.44 -14.81
CA GLU A 200 -0.12 3.33 -13.79
C GLU A 200 -0.70 3.00 -12.41
N VAL A 201 -1.76 3.71 -12.00
CA VAL A 201 -2.42 3.49 -10.71
C VAL A 201 -3.14 2.14 -10.69
N GLN A 202 -3.78 1.75 -11.80
CA GLN A 202 -4.43 0.45 -11.94
C GLN A 202 -3.43 -0.72 -11.80
N GLU A 203 -2.34 -0.70 -12.56
CA GLU A 203 -1.33 -1.76 -12.55
C GLU A 203 -0.68 -1.92 -11.18
N SER A 204 -0.31 -0.80 -10.56
CA SER A 204 0.35 -0.81 -9.25
C SER A 204 -0.56 -1.24 -8.10
N LEU A 205 -1.88 -1.01 -8.20
CA LEU A 205 -2.86 -1.55 -7.25
C LEU A 205 -3.23 -3.01 -7.56
N GLY A 206 -2.76 -3.58 -8.68
CA GLY A 206 -3.08 -4.95 -9.10
C GLY A 206 -4.53 -5.14 -9.53
N LEU A 207 -5.21 -4.06 -9.96
CA LEU A 207 -6.59 -4.13 -10.46
C LEU A 207 -6.60 -4.61 -11.91
N THR A 208 -7.65 -5.33 -12.30
CA THR A 208 -7.88 -5.61 -13.73
C THR A 208 -8.37 -4.37 -14.46
N GLU A 209 -8.19 -4.33 -15.77
CA GLU A 209 -8.71 -3.24 -16.62
C GLU A 209 -10.23 -3.07 -16.41
N GLU A 210 -10.99 -4.17 -16.46
CA GLU A 210 -12.46 -4.16 -16.24
C GLU A 210 -12.85 -3.64 -14.85
N GLU A 211 -12.09 -3.99 -13.79
CA GLU A 211 -12.35 -3.50 -12.44
C GLU A 211 -12.11 -1.98 -12.36
N ALA A 212 -11.00 -1.49 -12.91
CA ALA A 212 -10.65 -0.08 -12.89
C ALA A 212 -11.57 0.77 -13.76
N GLU A 213 -11.93 0.30 -14.96
CA GLU A 213 -12.85 0.97 -15.88
C GLU A 213 -14.21 1.16 -15.23
N LYS A 214 -14.80 0.10 -14.68
CA LYS A 214 -16.08 0.18 -13.97
C LYS A 214 -16.04 1.16 -12.79
N VAL A 215 -14.93 1.20 -12.05
CA VAL A 215 -14.77 2.14 -10.94
C VAL A 215 -14.65 3.57 -11.47
N PHE A 216 -13.88 3.77 -12.54
CA PHE A 216 -13.71 5.07 -13.18
C PHE A 216 -15.02 5.62 -13.75
N GLU A 217 -15.81 4.82 -14.46
CA GLU A 217 -17.16 5.18 -14.92
C GLU A 217 -18.05 5.64 -13.75
N ASN A 218 -18.02 4.90 -12.63
CA ASN A 218 -18.76 5.27 -11.43
C ASN A 218 -18.28 6.60 -10.82
N ILE A 219 -16.97 6.89 -10.86
CA ILE A 219 -16.42 8.19 -10.44
C ILE A 219 -16.95 9.30 -11.35
N VAL A 220 -16.88 9.09 -12.67
CA VAL A 220 -17.34 10.04 -13.70
C VAL A 220 -18.83 10.36 -13.51
N ASP A 221 -19.69 9.35 -13.42
CA ASP A 221 -21.15 9.52 -13.19
C ASP A 221 -21.45 10.26 -11.88
N LYS A 222 -20.87 9.80 -10.75
CA LYS A 222 -21.06 10.47 -9.45
C LYS A 222 -20.64 11.93 -9.50
N ARG A 223 -19.52 12.26 -10.15
CA ARG A 223 -19.01 13.63 -10.23
C ARG A 223 -19.84 14.49 -11.16
N ALA A 224 -20.26 13.96 -12.31
CA ALA A 224 -21.18 14.65 -13.20
C ALA A 224 -22.50 15.01 -12.49
N LYS A 225 -23.05 14.08 -11.68
CA LYS A 225 -24.23 14.32 -10.83
C LYS A 225 -24.01 15.40 -9.77
N VAL A 226 -22.80 15.50 -9.20
CA VAL A 226 -22.46 16.59 -8.27
C VAL A 226 -22.42 17.94 -8.99
N TYR A 227 -21.73 18.04 -10.13
CA TYR A 227 -21.63 19.29 -10.88
C TYR A 227 -22.99 19.75 -11.42
N ILE A 228 -23.82 18.84 -11.94
CA ILE A 228 -25.16 19.22 -12.40
C ILE A 228 -26.05 19.69 -11.24
N GLY A 229 -25.92 19.08 -10.06
CA GLY A 229 -26.61 19.52 -8.85
C GLY A 229 -26.18 20.93 -8.42
N GLN A 230 -24.88 21.24 -8.50
CA GLN A 230 -24.34 22.57 -8.24
C GLN A 230 -24.89 23.60 -9.22
N ILE A 231 -24.85 23.30 -10.53
CA ILE A 231 -25.35 24.18 -11.59
C ILE A 231 -26.84 24.45 -11.41
N LYS A 232 -27.66 23.41 -11.20
CA LYS A 232 -29.09 23.57 -10.90
C LYS A 232 -29.31 24.48 -9.69
N GLY A 233 -28.52 24.30 -8.64
CA GLY A 233 -28.57 25.14 -7.44
C GLY A 233 -28.26 26.61 -7.69
N GLU A 234 -27.22 26.91 -8.48
CA GLU A 234 -26.83 28.29 -8.79
C GLU A 234 -27.79 28.97 -9.78
N ILE A 235 -28.32 28.25 -10.77
CA ILE A 235 -29.39 28.74 -11.68
C ILE A 235 -30.63 29.12 -10.87
N LEU A 236 -31.06 28.28 -9.92
CA LEU A 236 -32.21 28.58 -9.06
C LEU A 236 -31.99 29.82 -8.18
N ARG A 237 -30.74 30.13 -7.85
CA ARG A 237 -30.35 31.32 -7.08
C ARG A 237 -30.14 32.57 -7.96
N GLY A 238 -30.24 32.43 -9.28
CA GLY A 238 -29.93 33.50 -10.24
C GLY A 238 -28.45 33.90 -10.27
N ARG A 239 -27.55 33.00 -9.91
CA ARG A 239 -26.09 33.20 -9.87
C ARG A 239 -25.42 32.48 -11.04
N GLU A 240 -25.88 32.80 -12.25
CA GLU A 240 -25.49 32.08 -13.47
C GLU A 240 -23.99 32.23 -13.79
N ASP A 241 -23.36 33.34 -13.40
CA ASP A 241 -21.92 33.58 -13.54
C ASP A 241 -21.05 32.52 -12.83
N ASN A 242 -21.58 31.87 -11.78
CA ASN A 242 -20.86 30.83 -11.02
C ASN A 242 -20.92 29.45 -11.70
N CYS A 243 -21.70 29.29 -12.77
CA CYS A 243 -21.91 27.98 -13.39
C CYS A 243 -20.81 27.60 -14.39
N ALA A 244 -20.07 28.58 -14.95
CA ALA A 244 -19.16 28.35 -16.07
C ALA A 244 -18.12 27.25 -15.80
N ASP A 245 -17.46 27.30 -14.64
CA ASP A 245 -16.44 26.31 -14.26
C ASP A 245 -17.03 24.91 -14.09
N ALA A 246 -18.20 24.80 -13.46
CA ALA A 246 -18.88 23.52 -13.28
C ALA A 246 -19.34 22.92 -14.62
N ILE A 247 -19.77 23.76 -15.57
CA ILE A 247 -20.13 23.31 -16.92
C ILE A 247 -18.90 22.82 -17.67
N LYS A 248 -17.77 23.54 -17.61
CA LYS A 248 -16.49 23.08 -18.18
C LYS A 248 -16.06 21.72 -17.60
N LYS A 249 -16.30 21.49 -16.30
CA LYS A 249 -16.03 20.19 -15.66
C LYS A 249 -16.95 19.08 -16.19
N ILE A 250 -18.23 19.36 -16.47
CA ILE A 250 -19.12 18.38 -17.11
C ILE A 250 -18.60 18.02 -18.51
N VAL A 251 -18.18 19.01 -19.31
CA VAL A 251 -17.61 18.76 -20.64
C VAL A 251 -16.36 17.89 -20.57
N SER A 252 -15.45 18.20 -19.64
CA SER A 252 -14.25 17.39 -19.43
C SER A 252 -14.56 15.96 -19.00
N LEU A 253 -15.61 15.74 -18.20
CA LEU A 253 -16.06 14.39 -17.85
C LEU A 253 -16.73 13.68 -19.04
N ALA A 254 -17.49 14.41 -19.86
CA ALA A 254 -18.18 13.89 -21.03
C ALA A 254 -17.20 13.34 -22.08
N GLN A 255 -15.99 13.90 -22.18
CA GLN A 255 -14.95 13.40 -23.08
C GLN A 255 -14.56 11.94 -22.82
N PHE A 256 -14.72 11.43 -21.58
CA PHE A 256 -14.35 10.05 -21.25
C PHE A 256 -15.40 9.00 -21.66
N VAL A 257 -16.62 9.42 -21.97
CA VAL A 257 -17.77 8.54 -22.22
C VAL A 257 -18.59 9.01 -23.42
N ASP A 258 -17.98 9.77 -24.32
CA ASP A 258 -18.62 10.33 -25.53
C ASP A 258 -19.94 11.07 -25.26
N GLY A 259 -20.03 11.73 -24.10
CA GLY A 259 -21.21 12.46 -23.65
C GLY A 259 -22.24 11.64 -22.87
N GLU A 260 -22.10 10.32 -22.74
CA GLU A 260 -23.07 9.46 -22.04
C GLU A 260 -22.94 9.51 -20.51
N LEU A 261 -23.13 10.70 -19.91
CA LEU A 261 -23.01 10.90 -18.46
C LEU A 261 -24.27 10.48 -17.65
N GLY A 262 -25.30 9.91 -18.30
CA GLY A 262 -26.51 9.44 -17.62
C GLY A 262 -27.25 10.51 -16.80
N LEU A 263 -27.11 11.79 -17.16
CA LEU A 263 -27.67 12.91 -16.40
C LEU A 263 -29.15 13.13 -16.73
N GLU A 264 -29.97 13.25 -15.69
CA GLU A 264 -31.37 13.66 -15.84
C GLU A 264 -31.48 15.18 -15.67
N VAL A 265 -31.64 15.89 -16.79
CA VAL A 265 -31.80 17.36 -16.83
C VAL A 265 -33.10 17.71 -17.53
N GLU A 266 -33.93 18.54 -16.90
CA GLU A 266 -35.14 19.07 -17.56
C GLU A 266 -34.74 19.94 -18.75
N GLU A 267 -35.44 19.79 -19.87
CA GLU A 267 -35.17 20.47 -21.14
C GLU A 267 -34.93 21.99 -20.98
N ALA A 268 -35.77 22.67 -20.21
CA ALA A 268 -35.61 24.10 -19.95
C ALA A 268 -34.31 24.45 -19.21
N THR A 269 -33.85 23.57 -18.31
CA THR A 269 -32.58 23.72 -17.61
C THR A 269 -31.41 23.38 -18.53
N ALA A 270 -31.54 22.34 -19.35
CA ALA A 270 -30.52 21.93 -20.32
C ALA A 270 -30.21 23.06 -21.32
N TYR A 271 -31.23 23.69 -21.90
CA TYR A 271 -31.02 24.85 -22.78
C TYR A 271 -30.35 26.04 -22.08
N LYS A 272 -30.69 26.29 -20.81
CA LYS A 272 -30.00 27.33 -20.03
C LYS A 272 -28.52 27.01 -19.84
N ILE A 273 -28.20 25.77 -19.47
CA ILE A 273 -26.81 25.31 -19.30
C ILE A 273 -26.03 25.49 -20.60
N PHE A 274 -26.61 25.07 -21.73
CA PHE A 274 -25.97 25.21 -23.04
C PHE A 274 -25.72 26.68 -23.40
N ASN A 275 -26.71 27.56 -23.21
CA ASN A 275 -26.56 28.99 -23.49
C ASN A 275 -25.49 29.65 -22.60
N LEU A 276 -25.40 29.24 -21.32
CA LEU A 276 -24.35 29.71 -20.43
C LEU A 276 -22.96 29.28 -20.90
N TYR A 277 -22.83 28.07 -21.44
CA TYR A 277 -21.59 27.61 -22.05
C TYR A 277 -21.25 28.39 -23.32
N GLU A 278 -22.21 28.63 -24.22
CA GLU A 278 -21.97 29.43 -25.44
C GLU A 278 -21.57 30.88 -25.15
N ALA A 279 -21.97 31.41 -24.00
CA ALA A 279 -21.59 32.75 -23.56
C ALA A 279 -20.18 32.84 -22.96
N VAL A 280 -19.51 31.69 -22.71
CA VAL A 280 -18.13 31.67 -22.24
C VAL A 280 -17.18 32.13 -23.35
N ASP A 281 -16.19 32.93 -22.97
CA ASP A 281 -15.14 33.35 -23.90
C ASP A 281 -14.13 32.21 -24.13
N PHE A 282 -14.02 31.77 -25.38
CA PHE A 282 -13.10 30.75 -25.86
C PHE A 282 -12.14 31.30 -26.92
N SER A 283 -11.86 32.61 -26.92
CA SER A 283 -10.99 33.23 -27.92
C SER A 283 -9.61 32.59 -28.05
N ASP A 284 -9.14 31.96 -26.98
CA ASP A 284 -7.82 31.36 -26.85
C ASP A 284 -7.81 29.84 -27.15
N GLU A 285 -8.96 29.25 -27.45
CA GLU A 285 -9.11 27.82 -27.77
C GLU A 285 -9.37 27.60 -29.28
N GLU A 286 -9.01 26.42 -29.79
CA GLU A 286 -9.27 26.08 -31.19
C GLU A 286 -10.77 25.91 -31.45
N LYS A 287 -11.26 26.49 -32.56
CA LYS A 287 -12.70 26.48 -32.87
C LYS A 287 -13.27 25.07 -33.03
N GLU A 288 -12.47 24.14 -33.52
CA GLU A 288 -12.88 22.75 -33.72
C GLU A 288 -13.10 22.05 -32.38
N ASP A 289 -12.18 22.24 -31.42
CA ASP A 289 -12.31 21.72 -30.05
C ASP A 289 -13.52 22.30 -29.32
N VAL A 290 -13.79 23.60 -29.50
CA VAL A 290 -14.95 24.26 -28.89
C VAL A 290 -16.26 23.70 -29.42
N GLU A 291 -16.38 23.46 -30.73
CA GLU A 291 -17.58 22.85 -31.33
C GLU A 291 -17.74 21.39 -30.92
N ALA A 292 -16.66 20.60 -30.87
CA ALA A 292 -16.69 19.24 -30.36
C ALA A 292 -17.16 19.20 -28.89
N ASN A 293 -16.65 20.10 -28.05
CA ASN A 293 -17.05 20.24 -26.65
C ASN A 293 -18.53 20.64 -26.49
N LYS A 294 -19.05 21.50 -27.38
CA LYS A 294 -20.47 21.85 -27.39
C LYS A 294 -21.34 20.64 -27.74
N ASP A 295 -20.92 19.82 -28.69
CA ASP A 295 -21.67 18.63 -29.08
C ASP A 295 -21.67 17.58 -27.95
N LEU A 296 -20.52 17.35 -27.31
CA LEU A 296 -20.43 16.53 -26.09
C LEU A 296 -21.35 17.05 -24.98
N LEU A 297 -21.38 18.37 -24.77
CA LEU A 297 -22.27 18.98 -23.78
C LEU A 297 -23.74 18.72 -24.10
N LYS A 298 -24.16 18.84 -25.37
CA LYS A 298 -25.56 18.58 -25.78
C LYS A 298 -25.96 17.14 -25.51
N VAL A 299 -25.09 16.17 -25.78
CA VAL A 299 -25.32 14.76 -25.46
C VAL A 299 -25.43 14.59 -23.94
N ALA A 300 -24.48 15.13 -23.18
CA ALA A 300 -24.42 15.03 -21.72
C ALA A 300 -25.65 15.56 -20.98
N ILE A 301 -26.27 16.63 -21.48
CA ILE A 301 -27.46 17.23 -20.86
C ILE A 301 -28.78 16.81 -21.54
N GLY A 302 -28.73 15.89 -22.50
CA GLY A 302 -29.91 15.30 -23.14
C GLY A 302 -30.57 16.17 -24.23
N LEU A 303 -29.87 17.14 -24.80
CA LEU A 303 -30.34 17.94 -25.96
C LEU A 303 -30.04 17.29 -27.31
N ALA A 304 -29.10 16.34 -27.36
CA ALA A 304 -28.78 15.55 -28.54
C ALA A 304 -28.71 14.07 -28.17
N ALA A 305 -28.98 13.20 -29.15
CA ALA A 305 -28.69 11.77 -29.00
C ALA A 305 -27.18 11.54 -29.10
N ALA A 306 -26.65 10.59 -28.34
CA ALA A 306 -25.27 10.14 -28.50
C ALA A 306 -25.02 9.69 -29.95
N PRO A 307 -23.83 9.94 -30.51
CA PRO A 307 -23.47 9.39 -31.80
C PRO A 307 -23.57 7.86 -31.73
N VAL A 308 -24.43 7.27 -32.58
CA VAL A 308 -24.54 5.82 -32.69
C VAL A 308 -23.22 5.33 -33.31
N GLU A 309 -22.40 4.62 -32.53
CA GLU A 309 -21.22 3.94 -33.07
C GLU A 309 -21.61 3.04 -34.26
N ALA A 310 -20.89 3.18 -35.37
CA ALA A 310 -21.10 2.45 -36.61
C ALA A 310 -20.19 1.22 -36.71
#